data_AF-A0A5E3X0X0-F1
#
_entry.id   AF-A0A5E3X0X0-F1
#
_cell.length_a   1.000
_cell.length_b   1.000
_cell.length_c   1.000
_cell.angle_alpha   90.00
_cell.angle_beta   90.00
_cell.angle_gamma   90.00
#
_symmetry.space_group_name_H-M   'P 1'
#
loop_
_entity.id
_entity.type
_entity.pdbx_description
1 polymer ?
#
loop_
_entity_poly.entity_id
_entity_poly.type
_entity_poly.pdbx_seq_one_letter_code
_entity_poly.pdbx_strand_id
1 'polypeptide(L)'
;MFTFATSASLLALAGSAFAAGLNASTVAEIVQELRLAPTKVDQSKITTDELSVFDFNAAQKGDIGVTTGTAGHTVAADSANFPAVVGNGVSMTIGYLGPCGMNSPHTHPRATEINFSLNTTLRGGVLIENGARFAEIDIRPGTATIFPQGAIHFEMNPSCEEAMFVAGFNGENPGVQQVAQRFFGLPPDIVGAALGGLGVQEVLDLEAFIPDNVILGVDECLQRCGIERTAQPNAQRQPRVSANAYPPTISAVNVNELPGTDSPAATQLYAAKGAAPTGFADDFVPLCDSPYDCDAAASSVLATAAPLPTAAAAPAGRRAVVEERSPFPEVTQIALRR
;
A
#
# COMPACT_ATOMS: atom_id res chain seq x y z
N MET A 1 -21.29 -38.58 63.86
CA MET A 1 -22.52 -37.83 63.60
C MET A 1 -22.21 -36.73 62.61
N PHE A 2 -23.05 -36.63 61.58
CA PHE A 2 -23.07 -35.67 60.46
C PHE A 2 -22.88 -34.21 60.94
N THR A 3 -22.30 -33.28 60.16
CA THR A 3 -22.89 -32.76 58.91
C THR A 3 -21.87 -31.98 58.05
N PHE A 4 -22.04 -32.12 56.74
CA PHE A 4 -21.50 -31.24 55.69
C PHE A 4 -22.21 -29.88 55.73
N ALA A 5 -21.48 -28.79 55.47
CA ALA A 5 -22.07 -27.52 55.05
C ALA A 5 -21.33 -27.02 53.80
N THR A 6 -22.10 -26.93 52.73
CA THR A 6 -21.73 -26.59 51.36
C THR A 6 -21.57 -25.09 51.14
N SER A 7 -20.73 -24.78 50.16
CA SER A 7 -20.45 -23.52 49.48
C SER A 7 -21.68 -22.71 49.07
N ALA A 8 -21.54 -21.38 49.01
CA ALA A 8 -21.88 -20.53 47.85
C ALA A 8 -21.65 -19.05 48.21
N SER A 9 -20.48 -18.50 47.89
CA SER A 9 -20.32 -17.05 47.81
C SER A 9 -20.76 -16.60 46.42
N LEU A 10 -21.94 -15.98 46.35
CA LEU A 10 -22.37 -15.19 45.20
C LEU A 10 -21.40 -14.01 45.03
N LEU A 11 -20.58 -14.04 43.98
CA LEU A 11 -19.96 -12.82 43.44
C LEU A 11 -20.81 -12.37 42.26
N ALA A 12 -21.83 -11.56 42.55
CA ALA A 12 -22.60 -10.85 41.54
C ALA A 12 -21.93 -9.50 41.28
N LEU A 13 -21.06 -9.44 40.27
CA LEU A 13 -20.75 -8.23 39.52
C LEU A 13 -20.86 -8.55 38.03
N ALA A 14 -22.08 -8.52 37.52
CA ALA A 14 -22.34 -8.40 36.09
C ALA A 14 -23.10 -7.10 35.89
N GLY A 15 -22.39 -6.09 35.40
CA GLY A 15 -22.97 -4.79 35.15
C GLY A 15 -21.89 -3.74 34.94
N SER A 16 -21.88 -3.19 33.73
CA SER A 16 -21.23 -1.97 33.27
C SER A 16 -19.72 -1.98 32.95
N ALA A 17 -19.48 -1.70 31.66
CA ALA A 17 -18.37 -0.93 31.09
C ALA A 17 -16.98 -1.59 31.03
N PHE A 18 -16.78 -2.42 30.00
CA PHE A 18 -15.48 -2.58 29.35
C PHE A 18 -15.61 -2.34 27.84
N ALA A 19 -16.01 -1.12 27.48
CA ALA A 19 -15.65 -0.52 26.19
C ALA A 19 -14.49 0.46 26.42
N ALA A 20 -13.49 0.01 27.18
CA ALA A 20 -12.22 0.70 27.33
C ALA A 20 -11.22 -0.10 26.50
N GLY A 21 -10.64 0.54 25.48
CA GLY A 21 -9.59 -0.05 24.67
C GLY A 21 -8.52 -0.68 25.58
N LEU A 22 -8.14 -1.92 25.28
CA LEU A 22 -7.10 -2.61 26.01
C LEU A 22 -5.82 -1.76 25.97
N ASN A 23 -5.19 -1.58 27.12
CA ASN A 23 -3.93 -0.84 27.17
C ASN A 23 -2.82 -1.66 26.46
N ALA A 24 -1.82 -0.99 25.90
CA ALA A 24 -0.72 -1.63 25.18
C ALA A 24 0.01 -2.70 26.03
N SER A 25 0.14 -2.45 27.35
CA SER A 25 0.72 -3.42 28.29
C SER A 25 -0.12 -4.70 28.41
N THR A 26 -1.45 -4.56 28.47
CA THR A 26 -2.35 -5.72 28.52
C THR A 26 -2.38 -6.50 27.21
N VAL A 27 -2.27 -5.83 26.05
CA VAL A 27 -2.18 -6.51 24.75
C VAL A 27 -0.89 -7.31 24.63
N ALA A 28 0.26 -6.74 25.01
CA ALA A 28 1.54 -7.45 24.96
C ALA A 28 1.56 -8.70 25.86
N GLU A 29 0.96 -8.63 27.05
CA GLU A 29 0.79 -9.77 27.96
C GLU A 29 -0.08 -10.87 27.33
N ILE A 30 -1.24 -10.51 26.76
CA ILE A 30 -2.11 -11.46 26.06
C ILE A 30 -1.39 -12.10 24.87
N VAL A 31 -0.67 -11.31 24.06
CA VAL A 31 0.12 -11.82 22.93
C VAL A 31 1.19 -12.80 23.42
N GLN A 32 1.85 -12.52 24.54
CA GLN A 32 2.83 -13.43 25.14
C GLN A 32 2.16 -14.74 25.58
N GLU A 33 1.03 -14.68 26.29
CA GLU A 33 0.29 -15.88 26.71
C GLU A 33 -0.15 -16.72 25.50
N LEU A 34 -0.68 -16.08 24.45
CA LEU A 34 -1.10 -16.75 23.21
C LEU A 34 0.07 -17.44 22.50
N ARG A 35 1.26 -16.83 22.49
CA ARG A 35 2.48 -17.44 21.92
C ARG A 35 2.99 -18.61 22.75
N LEU A 36 2.81 -18.57 24.07
CA LEU A 36 3.25 -19.63 24.99
C LEU A 36 2.25 -20.80 25.08
N ALA A 37 0.99 -20.58 24.72
CA ALA A 37 -0.05 -21.61 24.71
C ALA A 37 0.31 -22.76 23.74
N PRO A 38 0.48 -24.01 24.21
CA PRO A 38 0.97 -25.11 23.37
C PRO A 38 0.00 -25.57 22.27
N THR A 39 -1.30 -25.36 22.47
CA THR A 39 -2.34 -25.83 21.56
C THR A 39 -3.37 -24.75 21.26
N LYS A 40 -4.12 -24.92 20.16
CA LYS A 40 -5.26 -24.04 19.85
C LYS A 40 -6.38 -24.11 20.91
N VAL A 41 -6.51 -25.23 21.62
CA VAL A 41 -7.43 -25.38 22.75
C VAL A 41 -7.00 -24.53 23.94
N ASP A 42 -5.69 -24.33 24.13
CA ASP A 42 -5.18 -23.46 25.18
C ASP A 42 -5.28 -21.99 24.77
N GLN A 43 -5.02 -21.67 23.49
CA GLN A 43 -5.26 -20.31 22.95
C GLN A 43 -6.73 -19.90 23.07
N SER A 44 -7.67 -20.81 22.79
CA SER A 44 -9.12 -20.49 22.89
C SER A 44 -9.60 -20.25 24.32
N LYS A 45 -8.81 -20.60 25.35
CA LYS A 45 -9.13 -20.24 26.75
C LYS A 45 -8.72 -18.81 27.08
N ILE A 46 -7.80 -18.23 26.30
CA ILE A 46 -7.31 -16.86 26.45
C ILE A 46 -8.15 -15.91 25.58
N THR A 47 -8.39 -16.28 24.32
CA THR A 47 -9.17 -15.47 23.38
C THR A 47 -10.67 -15.56 23.68
N THR A 48 -11.19 -14.63 24.46
CA THR A 48 -12.64 -14.50 24.73
C THR A 48 -13.41 -14.03 23.48
N ASP A 49 -14.74 -14.13 23.53
CA ASP A 49 -15.62 -13.62 22.47
C ASP A 49 -15.37 -12.13 22.20
N GLU A 50 -15.15 -11.34 23.25
CA GLU A 50 -14.84 -9.91 23.16
C GLU A 50 -13.49 -9.67 22.48
N LEU A 51 -12.46 -10.45 22.82
CA LEU A 51 -11.13 -10.36 22.19
C LEU A 51 -11.13 -10.81 20.73
N SER A 52 -12.17 -11.53 20.28
CA SER A 52 -12.30 -12.04 18.92
C SER A 52 -12.93 -11.03 17.95
N VAL A 53 -13.34 -9.86 18.43
CA VAL A 53 -13.97 -8.80 17.62
C VAL A 53 -13.11 -7.55 17.65
N PHE A 54 -12.80 -7.01 16.48
CA PHE A 54 -12.18 -5.70 16.34
C PHE A 54 -13.18 -4.72 15.71
N ASP A 55 -13.45 -3.61 16.38
CA ASP A 55 -14.33 -2.56 15.88
C ASP A 55 -13.54 -1.43 15.22
N PHE A 56 -13.45 -1.46 13.89
CA PHE A 56 -12.79 -0.42 13.11
C PHE A 56 -13.45 0.96 13.26
N ASN A 57 -14.73 1.04 13.65
CA ASN A 57 -15.45 2.31 13.79
C ASN A 57 -15.14 3.01 15.12
N ALA A 58 -14.65 2.27 16.12
CA ALA A 58 -14.30 2.82 17.42
C ALA A 58 -12.93 3.51 17.43
N ALA A 59 -12.07 3.20 16.45
CA ALA A 59 -10.69 3.67 16.39
C ALA A 59 -10.59 5.19 16.29
N GLN A 60 -9.68 5.78 17.08
CA GLN A 60 -9.45 7.22 17.15
C GLN A 60 -8.00 7.58 16.79
N LYS A 61 -7.79 8.83 16.39
CA LYS A 61 -6.44 9.36 16.14
C LYS A 61 -5.58 9.21 17.39
N GLY A 62 -4.42 8.56 17.23
CA GLY A 62 -3.46 8.31 18.31
C GLY A 62 -3.54 6.91 18.89
N ASP A 63 -4.58 6.15 18.56
CA ASP A 63 -4.67 4.73 18.92
C ASP A 63 -3.60 3.91 18.15
N ILE A 64 -3.20 2.78 18.74
CA ILE A 64 -2.29 1.84 18.09
C ILE A 64 -2.94 1.33 16.81
N GLY A 65 -2.18 1.33 15.71
CA GLY A 65 -2.66 0.91 14.39
C GLY A 65 -3.41 1.99 13.62
N VAL A 66 -3.60 3.19 14.19
CA VAL A 66 -4.23 4.31 13.48
C VAL A 66 -3.16 5.25 12.92
N THR A 67 -3.19 5.44 11.60
CA THR A 67 -2.35 6.42 10.90
C THR A 67 -3.24 7.53 10.35
N THR A 68 -2.92 8.80 10.63
CA THR A 68 -3.73 9.94 10.19
C THR A 68 -2.86 10.97 9.49
N GLY A 69 -3.34 11.44 8.33
CA GLY A 69 -2.74 12.55 7.60
C GLY A 69 -3.80 13.53 7.11
N THR A 70 -3.40 14.49 6.29
CA THR A 70 -4.29 15.58 5.84
C THR A 70 -5.47 15.08 5.01
N ALA A 71 -5.30 13.99 4.25
CA ALA A 71 -6.30 13.52 3.29
C ALA A 71 -6.95 12.19 3.67
N GLY A 72 -6.90 11.80 4.95
CA GLY A 72 -7.54 10.59 5.42
C GLY A 72 -6.80 9.90 6.57
N HIS A 73 -7.18 8.65 6.80
CA HIS A 73 -6.56 7.81 7.81
C HIS A 73 -6.65 6.33 7.44
N THR A 74 -5.85 5.50 8.11
CA THR A 74 -5.95 4.05 8.05
C THR A 74 -6.08 3.50 9.47
N VAL A 75 -6.79 2.38 9.59
CA VAL A 75 -6.98 1.65 10.85
C VAL A 75 -6.56 0.21 10.63
N ALA A 76 -5.45 -0.20 11.23
CA ALA A 76 -4.94 -1.56 11.18
C ALA A 76 -5.42 -2.37 12.38
N ALA A 77 -5.82 -3.61 12.14
CA ALA A 77 -6.08 -4.63 13.14
C ALA A 77 -5.03 -5.75 12.96
N ASP A 78 -3.99 -5.70 13.79
CA ASP A 78 -2.86 -6.63 13.77
C ASP A 78 -2.50 -7.08 15.19
N SER A 79 -1.49 -7.93 15.35
CA SER A 79 -1.13 -8.47 16.67
C SER A 79 -0.72 -7.42 17.72
N ALA A 80 -0.51 -6.15 17.35
CA ALA A 80 -0.22 -5.07 18.30
C ALA A 80 -1.47 -4.48 18.97
N ASN A 81 -2.67 -4.70 18.41
CA ASN A 81 -3.93 -4.17 18.96
C ASN A 81 -5.13 -5.13 18.87
N PHE A 82 -4.99 -6.24 18.15
CA PHE A 82 -6.00 -7.28 17.99
C PHE A 82 -5.39 -8.67 18.28
N PRO A 83 -5.22 -9.05 19.56
CA PRO A 83 -4.51 -10.26 19.94
C PRO A 83 -5.05 -11.55 19.31
N ALA A 84 -6.33 -11.60 18.95
CA ALA A 84 -6.95 -12.76 18.32
C ALA A 84 -6.30 -13.18 16.99
N VAL A 85 -5.53 -12.30 16.32
CA VAL A 85 -4.80 -12.71 15.11
C VAL A 85 -3.55 -13.54 15.40
N VAL A 86 -3.07 -13.57 16.65
CA VAL A 86 -1.84 -14.29 17.02
C VAL A 86 -1.96 -15.78 16.73
N GLY A 87 -1.05 -16.28 15.91
CA GLY A 87 -1.00 -17.68 15.49
C GLY A 87 -2.04 -18.05 14.44
N ASN A 88 -2.76 -17.10 13.85
CA ASN A 88 -3.73 -17.33 12.77
C ASN A 88 -3.24 -16.83 11.40
N GLY A 89 -2.13 -16.10 11.35
CA GLY A 89 -1.44 -15.76 10.10
C GLY A 89 -2.20 -14.77 9.21
N VAL A 90 -3.05 -13.94 9.80
CA VAL A 90 -3.85 -12.93 9.09
C VAL A 90 -3.88 -11.61 9.84
N SER A 91 -4.05 -10.51 9.13
CA SER A 91 -4.39 -9.22 9.71
C SER A 91 -5.19 -8.42 8.68
N MET A 92 -5.69 -7.25 9.09
CA MET A 92 -6.49 -6.40 8.20
C MET A 92 -6.18 -4.92 8.43
N THR A 93 -6.38 -4.11 7.40
CA THR A 93 -6.39 -2.64 7.52
C THR A 93 -7.55 -2.10 6.71
N ILE A 94 -8.26 -1.12 7.25
CA ILE A 94 -9.24 -0.33 6.49
C ILE A 94 -8.62 1.05 6.22
N GLY A 95 -8.60 1.44 4.95
CA GLY A 95 -8.19 2.77 4.53
C GLY A 95 -9.41 3.65 4.27
N TYR A 96 -9.39 4.86 4.82
CA TYR A 96 -10.40 5.90 4.65
C TYR A 96 -9.72 7.09 3.97
N LEU A 97 -9.86 7.19 2.65
CA LEU A 97 -9.25 8.24 1.85
C LEU A 97 -10.29 9.33 1.57
N GLY A 98 -9.98 10.57 1.92
CA GLY A 98 -10.77 11.72 1.49
C GLY A 98 -10.70 11.93 -0.03
N PRO A 99 -11.44 12.90 -0.56
CA PRO A 99 -11.32 13.33 -1.96
C PRO A 99 -9.86 13.58 -2.34
N CYS A 100 -9.41 13.00 -3.45
CA CYS A 100 -8.02 13.06 -3.89
C CYS A 100 -6.97 12.58 -2.86
N GLY A 101 -7.35 11.82 -1.84
CA GLY A 101 -6.44 11.27 -0.84
C GLY A 101 -5.61 10.10 -1.37
N MET A 102 -4.41 9.92 -0.82
CA MET A 102 -3.50 8.86 -1.22
C MET A 102 -2.80 8.25 -0.02
N ASN A 103 -2.91 6.93 0.11
CA ASN A 103 -1.97 6.15 0.91
C ASN A 103 -0.63 6.16 0.17
N SER A 104 0.33 6.91 0.69
CA SER A 104 1.59 7.21 -0.01
C SER A 104 2.37 5.93 -0.33
N PRO A 105 3.27 5.94 -1.33
CA PRO A 105 4.09 4.77 -1.67
C PRO A 105 4.74 4.11 -0.45
N HIS A 106 4.46 2.83 -0.27
CA HIS A 106 4.85 2.07 0.91
C HIS A 106 5.09 0.59 0.60
N THR A 107 5.56 -0.16 1.59
CA THR A 107 5.73 -1.60 1.52
C THR A 107 5.40 -2.31 2.83
N HIS A 108 5.02 -3.57 2.72
CA HIS A 108 4.79 -4.49 3.83
C HIS A 108 5.92 -5.53 3.88
N PRO A 109 6.88 -5.40 4.81
CA PRO A 109 8.06 -6.27 4.84
C PRO A 109 7.76 -7.71 5.28
N ARG A 110 6.62 -7.96 5.93
CA ARG A 110 6.29 -9.26 6.53
C ARG A 110 5.03 -9.93 5.98
N ALA A 111 4.34 -9.33 5.02
CA ALA A 111 3.14 -9.93 4.42
C ALA A 111 2.88 -9.41 3.00
N THR A 112 2.25 -10.26 2.21
CA THR A 112 1.52 -9.91 0.99
C THR A 112 0.16 -9.33 1.37
N GLU A 113 -0.29 -8.36 0.59
CA GLU A 113 -1.60 -7.72 0.72
C GLU A 113 -2.55 -8.14 -0.41
N ILE A 114 -3.81 -8.36 -0.06
CA ILE A 114 -4.93 -8.30 -1.00
C ILE A 114 -5.77 -7.06 -0.67
N ASN A 115 -5.87 -6.13 -1.63
CA ASN A 115 -6.55 -4.86 -1.46
C ASN A 115 -7.88 -4.86 -2.21
N PHE A 116 -8.98 -4.60 -1.53
CA PHE A 116 -10.34 -4.58 -2.07
C PHE A 116 -10.92 -3.18 -1.96
N SER A 117 -11.43 -2.64 -3.06
CA SER A 117 -12.12 -1.34 -3.03
C SER A 117 -13.61 -1.49 -2.74
N LEU A 118 -14.12 -0.68 -1.80
CA LEU A 118 -15.50 -0.79 -1.32
C LEU A 118 -16.47 0.06 -2.15
N ASN A 119 -16.22 1.36 -2.28
CA ASN A 119 -17.24 2.33 -2.73
C ASN A 119 -16.83 3.19 -3.95
N THR A 120 -15.53 3.31 -4.26
CA THR A 120 -15.02 4.10 -5.39
C THR A 120 -14.01 3.29 -6.20
N THR A 121 -13.62 3.78 -7.38
CA THR A 121 -12.48 3.19 -8.10
C THR A 121 -11.21 3.80 -7.56
N LEU A 122 -10.35 2.99 -6.93
CA LEU A 122 -9.02 3.43 -6.53
C LEU A 122 -8.03 3.26 -7.68
N ARG A 123 -7.13 4.21 -7.82
CA ARG A 123 -5.93 4.08 -8.65
C ARG A 123 -4.84 3.45 -7.79
N GLY A 124 -4.55 2.18 -8.03
CA GLY A 124 -3.44 1.46 -7.42
C GLY A 124 -2.22 1.45 -8.34
N GLY A 125 -1.04 1.30 -7.75
CA GLY A 125 0.18 1.05 -8.50
C GLY A 125 1.16 0.20 -7.73
N VAL A 126 1.93 -0.65 -8.42
CA VAL A 126 2.92 -1.52 -7.78
C VAL A 126 4.19 -1.69 -8.62
N LEU A 127 5.32 -1.71 -7.92
CA LEU A 127 6.64 -2.13 -8.36
C LEU A 127 7.11 -3.28 -7.47
N ILE A 128 7.27 -4.46 -8.08
CA ILE A 128 7.54 -5.69 -7.33
C ILE A 128 9.05 -5.81 -7.02
N GLU A 129 9.91 -5.66 -8.02
CA GLU A 129 11.36 -5.75 -7.88
C GLU A 129 12.09 -5.09 -9.07
N ASN A 130 13.42 -5.04 -9.01
CA ASN A 130 14.25 -4.46 -10.07
C ASN A 130 14.06 -5.21 -11.41
N GLY A 131 13.81 -4.45 -12.49
CA GLY A 131 13.56 -5.00 -13.82
C GLY A 131 12.11 -5.42 -14.08
N ALA A 132 11.26 -5.45 -13.06
CA ALA A 132 9.83 -5.63 -13.26
C ALA A 132 9.19 -4.36 -13.86
N ARG A 133 8.16 -4.53 -14.69
CA ARG A 133 7.35 -3.41 -15.15
C ARG A 133 6.58 -2.78 -13.99
N PHE A 134 6.30 -1.48 -14.11
CA PHE A 134 5.25 -0.86 -13.32
C PHE A 134 3.88 -1.44 -13.72
N ALA A 135 3.04 -1.73 -12.73
CA ALA A 135 1.65 -2.08 -12.96
C ALA A 135 0.74 -1.02 -12.33
N GLU A 136 0.06 -0.27 -13.19
CA GLU A 136 -1.04 0.60 -12.81
C GLU A 136 -2.36 -0.18 -12.85
N ILE A 137 -3.19 -0.03 -11.82
CA ILE A 137 -4.33 -0.90 -11.56
C ILE A 137 -5.54 -0.05 -11.16
N ASP A 138 -6.63 -0.14 -11.92
CA ASP A 138 -7.92 0.43 -11.54
C ASP A 138 -8.70 -0.56 -10.66
N ILE A 139 -8.67 -0.33 -9.35
CA ILE A 139 -9.36 -1.17 -8.36
C ILE A 139 -10.79 -0.64 -8.20
N ARG A 140 -11.67 -1.11 -9.08
CA ARG A 140 -13.09 -0.73 -9.10
C ARG A 140 -13.83 -1.21 -7.84
N PRO A 141 -14.96 -0.57 -7.45
CA PRO A 141 -15.79 -1.05 -6.36
C PRO A 141 -16.16 -2.52 -6.53
N GLY A 142 -16.03 -3.31 -5.46
CA GLY A 142 -16.34 -4.73 -5.50
C GLY A 142 -15.24 -5.61 -6.11
N THR A 143 -14.07 -5.05 -6.42
CA THR A 143 -12.93 -5.79 -6.98
C THR A 143 -11.71 -5.69 -6.07
N ALA A 144 -10.77 -6.62 -6.25
CA ALA A 144 -9.54 -6.67 -5.49
C ALA A 144 -8.30 -6.82 -6.39
N THR A 145 -7.16 -6.38 -5.87
CA THR A 145 -5.83 -6.61 -6.43
C THR A 145 -4.89 -7.19 -5.39
N ILE A 146 -3.72 -7.66 -5.81
CA ILE A 146 -2.67 -8.19 -4.95
C ILE A 146 -1.43 -7.30 -4.98
N PHE A 147 -0.87 -7.02 -3.80
CA PHE A 147 0.44 -6.40 -3.66
C PHE A 147 1.39 -7.41 -2.96
N PRO A 148 2.38 -7.97 -3.70
CA PRO A 148 3.31 -8.94 -3.12
C PRO A 148 4.09 -8.39 -1.93
N GLN A 149 4.45 -9.27 -0.99
CA GLN A 149 5.31 -8.92 0.14
C GLN A 149 6.58 -8.20 -0.32
N GLY A 150 6.89 -7.07 0.33
CA GLY A 150 8.08 -6.28 0.02
C GLY A 150 7.96 -5.40 -1.24
N ALA A 151 6.89 -5.51 -2.02
CA ALA A 151 6.67 -4.65 -3.18
C ALA A 151 6.35 -3.22 -2.74
N ILE A 152 6.83 -2.23 -3.50
CA ILE A 152 6.45 -0.84 -3.33
C ILE A 152 5.11 -0.63 -4.04
N HIS A 153 4.11 -0.15 -3.32
CA HIS A 153 2.78 0.09 -3.87
C HIS A 153 2.10 1.32 -3.23
N PHE A 154 0.99 1.75 -3.82
CA PHE A 154 0.17 2.84 -3.32
C PHE A 154 -1.29 2.67 -3.73
N GLU A 155 -2.18 3.34 -2.99
CA GLU A 155 -3.59 3.52 -3.34
C GLU A 155 -3.92 5.00 -3.32
N MET A 156 -4.47 5.50 -4.42
CA MET A 156 -4.96 6.86 -4.54
C MET A 156 -6.46 6.82 -4.83
N ASN A 157 -7.23 7.66 -4.16
CA ASN A 157 -8.60 7.98 -4.54
C ASN A 157 -8.57 9.08 -5.61
N PRO A 158 -8.86 8.79 -6.90
CA PRO A 158 -8.92 9.80 -7.94
C PRO A 158 -10.26 10.53 -7.98
N SER A 159 -11.20 10.29 -7.07
CA SER A 159 -12.52 10.93 -7.08
C SER A 159 -12.58 12.17 -6.19
N CYS A 160 -13.65 12.96 -6.36
CA CYS A 160 -13.99 14.07 -5.47
C CYS A 160 -14.86 13.63 -4.27
N GLU A 161 -15.09 12.33 -4.11
CA GLU A 161 -15.87 11.72 -3.03
C GLU A 161 -14.94 10.97 -2.08
N GLU A 162 -15.44 10.56 -0.91
CA GLU A 162 -14.67 9.73 0.02
C GLU A 162 -14.59 8.28 -0.45
N ALA A 163 -13.40 7.69 -0.28
CA ALA A 163 -13.11 6.32 -0.68
C ALA A 163 -12.77 5.45 0.53
N MET A 164 -13.19 4.19 0.46
CA MET A 164 -12.84 3.17 1.44
C MET A 164 -12.28 1.92 0.75
N PHE A 165 -11.21 1.36 1.32
CA PHE A 165 -10.69 0.05 0.93
C PHE A 165 -10.43 -0.84 2.14
N VAL A 166 -10.38 -2.14 1.88
CA VAL A 166 -10.03 -3.18 2.84
C VAL A 166 -8.80 -3.90 2.34
N ALA A 167 -7.75 -3.87 3.13
CA ALA A 167 -6.50 -4.60 2.91
C ALA A 167 -6.45 -5.81 3.83
N GLY A 168 -6.38 -7.02 3.27
CA GLY A 168 -6.15 -8.26 4.01
C GLY A 168 -4.70 -8.71 3.82
N PHE A 169 -4.10 -9.26 4.87
CA PHE A 169 -2.69 -9.67 4.85
C PHE A 169 -2.52 -11.14 5.22
N ASN A 170 -1.52 -11.81 4.64
CA ASN A 170 -1.15 -13.19 4.99
C ASN A 170 -0.13 -13.26 6.14
N GLY A 171 -0.27 -12.39 7.14
CA GLY A 171 0.53 -12.39 8.35
C GLY A 171 -0.16 -11.63 9.48
N GLU A 172 0.06 -12.03 10.73
CA GLU A 172 -0.52 -11.39 11.92
C GLU A 172 0.04 -9.99 12.21
N ASN A 173 1.13 -9.61 11.54
CA ASN A 173 1.71 -8.28 11.60
C ASN A 173 2.47 -8.00 10.29
N PRO A 174 1.87 -7.27 9.34
CA PRO A 174 2.47 -7.06 8.02
C PRO A 174 3.69 -6.13 8.12
N GLY A 175 3.70 -5.25 9.14
CA GLY A 175 4.58 -4.09 9.20
C GLY A 175 4.28 -3.11 8.08
N VAL A 176 4.74 -1.87 8.21
CA VAL A 176 4.59 -0.89 7.13
C VAL A 176 5.82 0.00 7.07
N GLN A 177 6.29 0.27 5.86
CA GLN A 177 7.38 1.21 5.60
C GLN A 177 6.94 2.19 4.51
N GLN A 178 6.69 3.44 4.90
CA GLN A 178 6.48 4.51 3.93
C GLN A 178 7.81 4.83 3.24
N VAL A 179 7.88 4.68 1.92
CA VAL A 179 9.14 4.69 1.18
C VAL A 179 9.89 6.02 1.36
N ALA A 180 9.20 7.15 1.19
CA ALA A 180 9.82 8.47 1.30
C ALA A 180 10.35 8.75 2.71
N GLN A 181 9.52 8.57 3.74
CA GLN A 181 9.90 8.82 5.15
C GLN A 181 11.08 7.94 5.59
N ARG A 182 11.20 6.72 5.06
CA ARG A 182 12.29 5.79 5.43
C ARG A 182 13.54 6.01 4.60
N PHE A 183 13.42 6.27 3.31
CA PHE A 183 14.58 6.56 2.45
C PHE A 183 15.30 7.84 2.89
N PHE A 184 14.55 8.95 3.09
CA PHE A 184 15.15 10.21 3.57
C PHE A 184 15.53 10.19 5.07
N GLY A 185 15.07 9.17 5.80
CA GLY A 185 15.49 8.90 7.17
C GLY A 185 16.90 8.32 7.33
N LEU A 186 17.51 7.86 6.22
CA LEU A 186 18.92 7.48 6.17
C LEU A 186 19.83 8.70 6.39
N PRO A 187 21.13 8.50 6.68
CA PRO A 187 22.08 9.61 6.74
C PRO A 187 22.00 10.47 5.45
N PRO A 188 21.87 11.80 5.56
CA PRO A 188 21.62 12.65 4.39
C PRO A 188 22.70 12.59 3.30
N ASP A 189 23.96 12.33 3.66
CA ASP A 189 25.07 12.14 2.73
C ASP A 189 24.95 10.84 1.93
N ILE A 190 24.45 9.77 2.55
CA ILE A 190 24.13 8.51 1.88
C ILE A 190 22.96 8.70 0.91
N VAL A 191 21.90 9.42 1.32
CA VAL A 191 20.78 9.76 0.45
C VAL A 191 21.26 10.61 -0.72
N GLY A 192 22.10 11.61 -0.46
CA GLY A 192 22.68 12.48 -1.48
C GLY A 192 23.47 11.70 -2.52
N ALA A 193 24.33 10.78 -2.08
CA ALA A 193 25.05 9.87 -2.96
C ALA A 193 24.10 8.97 -3.78
N ALA A 194 23.05 8.43 -3.16
CA ALA A 194 22.06 7.58 -3.84
C ALA A 194 21.22 8.35 -4.88
N LEU A 195 21.01 9.65 -4.69
CA LEU A 195 20.29 10.54 -5.60
C LEU A 195 21.20 11.20 -6.65
N GLY A 196 22.41 10.70 -6.85
CA GLY A 196 23.32 11.19 -7.88
C GLY A 196 24.18 12.40 -7.46
N GLY A 197 24.44 12.56 -6.17
CA GLY A 197 25.40 13.54 -5.65
C GLY A 197 24.79 14.82 -5.07
N LEU A 198 23.53 14.78 -4.61
CA LEU A 198 22.94 15.91 -3.92
C LEU A 198 23.70 16.23 -2.62
N GLY A 199 23.85 17.51 -2.32
CA GLY A 199 24.39 17.98 -1.05
C GLY A 199 23.45 17.65 0.11
N VAL A 200 24.01 17.55 1.32
CA VAL A 200 23.23 17.27 2.55
C VAL A 200 22.12 18.29 2.75
N GLN A 201 22.38 19.58 2.52
CA GLN A 201 21.34 20.59 2.70
C GLN A 201 20.19 20.40 1.71
N GLU A 202 20.49 20.08 0.45
CA GLU A 202 19.46 19.80 -0.56
C GLU A 202 18.60 18.60 -0.15
N VAL A 203 19.21 17.55 0.41
CA VAL A 203 18.49 16.38 0.94
C VAL A 203 17.60 16.76 2.13
N LEU A 204 18.10 17.57 3.06
CA LEU A 204 17.32 18.04 4.22
C LEU A 204 16.14 18.91 3.79
N ASP A 205 16.34 19.75 2.77
CA ASP A 205 15.29 20.59 2.20
C ASP A 205 14.21 19.72 1.53
N LEU A 206 14.60 18.68 0.77
CA LEU A 206 13.66 17.71 0.21
C LEU A 206 12.90 16.93 1.30
N GLU A 207 13.60 16.48 2.35
CA GLU A 207 12.99 15.77 3.48
C GLU A 207 11.95 16.63 4.19
N ALA A 208 12.13 17.95 4.26
CA ALA A 208 11.18 18.88 4.89
C ALA A 208 9.79 18.87 4.24
N PHE A 209 9.71 18.52 2.94
CA PHE A 209 8.46 18.44 2.19
C PHE A 209 7.72 17.11 2.34
N ILE A 210 8.33 16.08 2.94
CA ILE A 210 7.72 14.75 3.05
C ILE A 210 6.61 14.77 4.09
N PRO A 211 5.34 14.57 3.70
CA PRO A 211 4.21 14.70 4.61
C PRO A 211 3.88 13.39 5.33
N ASP A 212 3.00 13.49 6.33
CA ASP A 212 2.41 12.39 7.05
C ASP A 212 1.39 11.65 6.19
N ASN A 213 1.48 10.32 6.17
CA ASN A 213 0.45 9.50 5.55
C ASN A 213 -0.85 9.62 6.35
N VAL A 214 -2.04 9.76 5.79
CA VAL A 214 -2.49 9.76 4.37
C VAL A 214 -2.36 11.16 3.75
N ILE A 215 -1.83 11.23 2.52
CA ILE A 215 -1.41 12.48 1.88
C ILE A 215 -2.43 12.98 0.86
N LEU A 216 -2.46 14.28 0.57
CA LEU A 216 -3.10 14.81 -0.63
C LEU A 216 -2.40 14.23 -1.88
N GLY A 217 -3.18 13.59 -2.75
CA GLY A 217 -2.76 12.90 -3.98
C GLY A 217 -2.29 13.84 -5.08
N VAL A 218 -2.51 13.50 -6.36
CA VAL A 218 -1.92 14.26 -7.47
C VAL A 218 -2.65 15.59 -7.75
N ASP A 219 -1.89 16.60 -8.22
CA ASP A 219 -2.41 17.96 -8.46
C ASP A 219 -3.55 18.02 -9.48
N GLU A 220 -3.54 17.12 -10.47
CA GLU A 220 -4.62 16.98 -11.46
C GLU A 220 -5.98 16.72 -10.79
N CYS A 221 -6.02 15.83 -9.79
CA CYS A 221 -7.24 15.53 -9.05
C CYS A 221 -7.64 16.73 -8.18
N LEU A 222 -6.67 17.31 -7.47
CA LEU A 222 -6.92 18.45 -6.58
C LEU A 222 -7.54 19.62 -7.36
N GLN A 223 -7.00 19.94 -8.53
CA GLN A 223 -7.54 20.97 -9.41
C GLN A 223 -8.95 20.64 -9.89
N ARG A 224 -9.18 19.39 -10.36
CA ARG A 224 -10.52 18.94 -10.79
C ARG A 224 -11.56 19.04 -9.68
N CYS A 225 -11.18 18.71 -8.44
CA CYS A 225 -12.08 18.70 -7.29
C CYS A 225 -12.11 20.04 -6.52
N GLY A 226 -11.36 21.06 -6.96
CA GLY A 226 -11.32 22.36 -6.30
C GLY A 226 -10.69 22.34 -4.91
N ILE A 227 -9.73 21.44 -4.68
CA ILE A 227 -9.02 21.26 -3.40
C ILE A 227 -7.68 21.99 -3.49
N GLU A 228 -7.42 22.90 -2.55
CA GLU A 228 -6.12 23.58 -2.48
C GLU A 228 -5.09 22.71 -1.74
N ARG A 229 -3.90 22.55 -2.32
CA ARG A 229 -2.79 21.90 -1.63
C ARG A 229 -2.25 22.82 -0.55
N THR A 230 -2.54 22.48 0.70
CA THR A 230 -2.00 23.15 1.88
C THR A 230 -0.74 22.45 2.40
N ALA A 231 0.01 23.15 3.27
CA ALA A 231 1.11 22.54 3.99
C ALA A 231 0.59 21.35 4.82
N GLN A 232 1.21 20.18 4.65
CA GLN A 232 0.81 18.97 5.35
C GLN A 232 1.75 18.71 6.54
N PRO A 233 1.25 18.13 7.65
CA PRO A 233 2.10 17.70 8.77
C PRO A 233 3.19 16.73 8.31
N ASN A 234 4.30 16.65 9.05
CA ASN A 234 5.46 15.82 8.71
C ASN A 234 6.08 15.11 9.95
N ALA A 235 5.24 14.79 10.94
CA ALA A 235 5.63 14.16 12.20
C ALA A 235 6.01 12.67 12.08
N GLN A 236 5.64 11.98 11.01
CA GLN A 236 5.89 10.55 10.77
C GLN A 236 7.28 10.27 10.16
N ARG A 237 8.07 11.32 9.85
CA ARG A 237 9.45 11.19 9.36
C ARG A 237 10.33 10.47 10.38
N GLN A 238 11.40 9.83 9.92
CA GLN A 238 12.34 9.22 10.85
C GLN A 238 13.01 10.29 11.72
N PRO A 239 12.98 10.16 13.06
CA PRO A 239 13.71 11.07 13.92
C PRO A 239 15.21 11.05 13.62
N ARG A 240 15.85 12.21 13.70
CA ARG A 240 17.31 12.32 13.64
C ARG A 240 17.90 11.97 15.01
N VAL A 241 18.76 10.96 15.03
CA VAL A 241 19.58 10.49 16.14
C VAL A 241 21.04 10.49 15.70
N SER A 242 22.00 10.35 16.62
CA SER A 242 23.44 10.38 16.26
C SER A 242 23.84 9.44 15.12
N ALA A 243 23.15 8.32 14.94
CA ALA A 243 23.41 7.33 13.90
C ALA A 243 22.92 7.70 12.49
N ASN A 244 21.94 8.61 12.37
CA ASN A 244 21.41 9.11 11.09
C ASN A 244 21.37 10.65 11.03
N ALA A 245 22.08 11.29 11.95
CA ALA A 245 22.33 12.71 11.99
C ALA A 245 23.67 13.01 11.32
N TYR A 246 23.79 14.24 10.86
CA TYR A 246 24.99 14.72 10.24
C TYR A 246 26.05 15.12 11.28
N PRO A 247 27.35 14.80 11.08
CA PRO A 247 28.41 15.35 11.90
C PRO A 247 28.47 16.88 11.72
N PRO A 248 28.49 17.69 12.80
CA PRO A 248 28.42 19.14 12.71
C PRO A 248 29.61 19.82 11.99
N THR A 249 30.64 19.05 11.62
CA THR A 249 31.89 19.54 11.03
C THR A 249 31.95 19.44 9.52
N ILE A 250 31.03 18.72 8.88
CA ILE A 250 30.98 18.68 7.42
C ILE A 250 30.07 19.86 7.01
N SER A 251 30.35 20.54 5.91
CA SER A 251 29.40 21.44 5.24
C SER A 251 29.28 20.88 3.84
N ALA A 252 28.13 20.30 3.50
CA ALA A 252 28.01 19.57 2.26
C ALA A 252 27.76 20.54 1.13
N VAL A 253 28.86 20.88 0.46
CA VAL A 253 28.83 21.37 -0.92
C VAL A 253 28.30 20.22 -1.79
N ASN A 254 27.57 20.52 -2.86
CA ASN A 254 27.16 19.51 -3.84
C ASN A 254 28.42 18.73 -4.29
N VAL A 255 28.34 17.41 -4.51
CA VAL A 255 29.57 16.63 -4.83
C VAL A 255 30.22 17.12 -6.13
N ASN A 256 29.45 17.78 -7.00
CA ASN A 256 29.91 18.40 -8.24
C ASN A 256 30.57 19.77 -8.03
N GLU A 257 30.49 20.32 -6.83
CA GLU A 257 31.06 21.61 -6.41
C GLU A 257 32.30 21.42 -5.50
N LEU A 258 32.73 20.16 -5.28
CA LEU A 258 33.94 19.87 -4.51
C LEU A 258 35.20 20.31 -5.29
N PRO A 259 36.09 21.12 -4.70
CA PRO A 259 37.33 21.51 -5.35
C PRO A 259 38.21 20.28 -5.66
N GLY A 260 38.43 19.99 -6.95
CA GLY A 260 39.30 18.90 -7.41
C GLY A 260 38.58 17.68 -8.00
N THR A 261 37.26 17.68 -8.10
CA THR A 261 36.47 16.64 -8.79
C THR A 261 35.94 17.10 -10.15
N ASP A 262 36.77 17.79 -10.94
CA ASP A 262 36.54 18.02 -12.38
C ASP A 262 36.62 16.67 -13.13
N SER A 263 35.68 15.77 -12.86
CA SER A 263 35.43 14.61 -13.69
C SER A 263 34.53 15.06 -14.84
N PRO A 264 34.93 14.88 -16.11
CA PRO A 264 34.17 15.34 -17.29
C PRO A 264 32.72 14.82 -17.39
N ALA A 265 32.32 13.89 -16.51
CA ALA A 265 30.98 13.31 -16.46
C ALA A 265 29.93 14.21 -15.76
N ALA A 266 30.33 15.07 -14.80
CA ALA A 266 29.38 15.87 -14.02
C ALA A 266 28.78 17.05 -14.81
N THR A 267 29.54 17.62 -15.74
CA THR A 267 29.12 18.81 -16.50
C THR A 267 28.14 18.50 -17.64
N GLN A 268 27.96 17.23 -18.03
CA GLN A 268 27.07 16.86 -19.15
C GLN A 268 25.60 16.67 -18.76
N LEU A 269 25.27 16.42 -17.49
CA LEU A 269 23.89 16.13 -17.08
C LEU A 269 23.00 17.38 -16.96
N TYR A 270 23.58 18.57 -16.72
CA TYR A 270 22.82 19.82 -16.60
C TYR A 270 22.67 20.61 -17.91
N ALA A 271 23.47 20.31 -18.95
CA ALA A 271 23.35 20.95 -20.26
C ALA A 271 22.23 20.36 -21.14
N ALA A 272 21.66 19.21 -20.76
CA ALA A 272 20.60 18.53 -21.51
C ALA A 272 19.16 18.99 -21.16
N LYS A 273 18.98 20.06 -20.37
CA LYS A 273 17.67 20.73 -20.20
C LYS A 273 17.33 21.58 -21.42
N GLY A 274 17.03 20.89 -22.51
CA GLY A 274 16.46 21.43 -23.74
C GLY A 274 15.55 20.44 -24.48
N ALA A 275 15.22 19.29 -23.87
CA ALA A 275 14.29 18.33 -24.45
C ALA A 275 12.87 18.55 -23.92
N ALA A 276 11.97 18.91 -24.85
CA ALA A 276 10.53 18.94 -24.65
C ALA A 276 10.00 17.54 -24.22
N PRO A 277 8.86 17.45 -23.51
CA PRO A 277 8.33 16.17 -23.07
C PRO A 277 7.75 15.43 -24.28
N THR A 278 8.51 14.48 -24.83
CA THR A 278 7.94 13.49 -25.74
C THR A 278 7.46 12.32 -24.91
N GLY A 279 6.15 12.08 -24.95
CA GLY A 279 5.52 10.90 -24.37
C GLY A 279 6.12 9.61 -24.94
N PHE A 280 5.82 8.52 -24.22
CA PHE A 280 6.11 7.15 -24.61
C PHE A 280 5.98 6.93 -26.12
N ALA A 281 7.12 6.71 -26.78
CA ALA A 281 7.19 6.14 -28.11
C ALA A 281 8.32 5.10 -28.09
N ASP A 282 7.95 3.89 -28.51
CA ASP A 282 8.81 2.73 -28.64
C ASP A 282 9.94 2.99 -29.64
N ASP A 283 11.18 3.08 -29.16
CA ASP A 283 12.37 2.91 -30.00
C ASP A 283 13.23 1.79 -29.40
N PHE A 284 12.98 0.57 -29.90
CA PHE A 284 13.86 -0.57 -29.74
C PHE A 284 15.19 -0.28 -30.47
N VAL A 285 16.22 0.08 -29.72
CA VAL A 285 17.62 -0.01 -30.17
C VAL A 285 18.30 -1.13 -29.38
N PRO A 286 18.73 -2.23 -30.01
CA PRO A 286 19.42 -3.30 -29.30
C PRO A 286 20.87 -2.87 -29.03
N LEU A 287 21.18 -2.58 -27.77
CA LEU A 287 22.56 -2.45 -27.30
C LEU A 287 23.09 -3.85 -26.95
N CYS A 288 23.92 -4.41 -27.83
CA CYS A 288 24.82 -5.51 -27.50
C CYS A 288 26.09 -4.94 -26.87
N ASP A 289 26.16 -4.86 -25.54
CA ASP A 289 27.37 -4.45 -24.79
C ASP A 289 28.03 -5.65 -24.08
N SER A 290 28.45 -6.65 -24.84
CA SER A 290 29.37 -7.70 -24.36
C SER A 290 30.25 -8.23 -25.49
N PRO A 291 31.57 -8.37 -25.30
CA PRO A 291 32.50 -8.76 -26.37
C PRO A 291 32.47 -10.26 -26.74
N TYR A 292 31.44 -11.01 -26.35
CA TYR A 292 31.31 -12.43 -26.68
C TYR A 292 29.85 -12.79 -26.98
N ASP A 293 29.41 -12.53 -28.21
CA ASP A 293 28.54 -13.39 -29.04
C ASP A 293 27.85 -12.56 -30.12
N CYS A 294 28.43 -12.55 -31.32
CA CYS A 294 27.75 -12.17 -32.55
C CYS A 294 28.28 -13.04 -33.69
N ASP A 295 27.78 -14.28 -33.81
CA ASP A 295 27.92 -15.07 -35.03
C ASP A 295 26.59 -15.04 -35.81
N ALA A 296 26.63 -14.36 -36.96
CA ALA A 296 25.57 -14.33 -37.95
C ALA A 296 25.93 -15.22 -39.15
N ALA A 297 25.14 -16.28 -39.37
CA ALA A 297 24.96 -17.00 -40.64
C ALA A 297 23.74 -17.92 -40.45
N ALA A 298 22.75 -18.08 -41.35
CA ALA A 298 22.61 -17.73 -42.75
C ALA A 298 21.12 -17.78 -43.20
N SER A 299 20.84 -17.07 -44.30
CA SER A 299 19.90 -17.33 -45.42
C SER A 299 18.41 -17.64 -45.15
N SER A 300 17.44 -16.81 -45.57
CA SER A 300 17.01 -16.44 -46.94
C SER A 300 16.30 -17.56 -47.74
N VAL A 301 14.96 -17.52 -47.82
CA VAL A 301 14.19 -17.96 -49.01
C VAL A 301 13.00 -17.00 -49.23
N LEU A 302 12.98 -16.39 -50.43
CA LEU A 302 11.95 -15.52 -51.02
C LEU A 302 10.69 -16.33 -51.42
N ALA A 303 9.47 -15.85 -51.10
CA ALA A 303 8.54 -15.09 -51.96
C ALA A 303 7.50 -15.91 -52.76
N THR A 304 6.21 -15.54 -52.63
CA THR A 304 5.23 -15.13 -53.68
C THR A 304 3.77 -15.40 -53.26
N ALA A 305 2.83 -14.64 -53.84
CA ALA A 305 1.52 -14.27 -53.28
C ALA A 305 0.29 -14.85 -54.04
N ALA A 306 -0.88 -14.74 -53.37
CA ALA A 306 -2.27 -14.61 -53.86
C ALA A 306 -3.11 -15.90 -54.16
N PRO A 307 -4.45 -15.82 -54.33
CA PRO A 307 -5.49 -15.39 -53.37
C PRO A 307 -6.72 -16.37 -53.26
N LEU A 308 -7.70 -16.03 -52.41
CA LEU A 308 -8.99 -16.72 -52.13
C LEU A 308 -9.88 -17.04 -53.35
N PRO A 309 -10.76 -18.06 -53.29
CA PRO A 309 -11.90 -18.21 -54.20
C PRO A 309 -13.25 -17.78 -53.60
N THR A 310 -14.12 -17.23 -54.45
CA THR A 310 -15.55 -16.90 -54.23
C THR A 310 -16.49 -17.84 -55.01
N ALA A 311 -17.64 -18.20 -54.44
CA ALA A 311 -18.97 -18.46 -55.08
C ALA A 311 -19.90 -19.20 -54.08
N ALA A 312 -21.24 -19.17 -54.09
CA ALA A 312 -22.31 -18.26 -54.49
C ALA A 312 -23.66 -18.90 -54.04
N ALA A 313 -24.66 -18.06 -53.70
CA ALA A 313 -26.13 -18.23 -53.72
C ALA A 313 -26.92 -19.14 -52.73
N ALA A 314 -28.11 -18.62 -52.34
CA ALA A 314 -28.99 -18.95 -51.18
C ALA A 314 -30.15 -19.94 -51.48
N PRO A 315 -31.12 -20.22 -50.54
CA PRO A 315 -32.27 -19.31 -50.33
C PRO A 315 -32.87 -19.17 -48.90
N ALA A 316 -33.72 -18.14 -48.81
CA ALA A 316 -34.56 -17.58 -47.75
C ALA A 316 -35.24 -18.47 -46.69
N GLY A 317 -35.35 -17.89 -45.47
CA GLY A 317 -36.62 -17.89 -44.71
C GLY A 317 -36.55 -18.22 -43.21
N ARG A 318 -36.58 -17.21 -42.33
CA ARG A 318 -37.51 -17.03 -41.19
C ARG A 318 -36.98 -15.99 -40.21
N ARG A 319 -37.86 -15.04 -39.86
CA ARG A 319 -37.71 -14.06 -38.77
C ARG A 319 -37.63 -14.79 -37.42
N ALA A 320 -36.70 -14.37 -36.56
CA ALA A 320 -36.76 -14.62 -35.12
C ALA A 320 -36.52 -13.31 -34.37
N VAL A 321 -37.34 -13.12 -33.35
CA VAL A 321 -37.51 -11.94 -32.50
C VAL A 321 -36.30 -11.78 -31.58
N VAL A 322 -35.82 -10.54 -31.43
CA VAL A 322 -34.83 -10.15 -30.41
C VAL A 322 -35.61 -9.83 -29.12
N GLU A 323 -35.43 -10.64 -28.09
CA GLU A 323 -35.88 -10.36 -26.73
C GLU A 323 -34.63 -10.01 -25.91
N GLU A 324 -34.50 -8.74 -25.52
CA GLU A 324 -33.48 -8.26 -24.58
C GLU A 324 -33.74 -8.85 -23.19
N ARG A 325 -32.75 -9.54 -22.61
CA ARG A 325 -32.76 -9.92 -21.19
C ARG A 325 -31.65 -9.18 -20.44
N SER A 326 -32.10 -8.34 -19.50
CA SER A 326 -31.31 -7.69 -18.46
C SER A 326 -30.79 -8.72 -17.43
N PRO A 327 -29.55 -8.61 -16.90
CA PRO A 327 -29.02 -9.58 -15.96
C PRO A 327 -28.97 -9.04 -14.52
N PHE A 328 -30.09 -9.01 -13.80
CA PHE A 328 -30.11 -8.98 -12.33
C PHE A 328 -31.41 -9.60 -11.80
N PRO A 329 -31.38 -10.62 -10.91
CA PRO A 329 -32.57 -11.04 -10.19
C PRO A 329 -32.76 -10.21 -8.90
N GLU A 330 -34.01 -9.81 -8.66
CA GLU A 330 -34.49 -9.17 -7.44
C GLU A 330 -34.23 -10.02 -6.19
N VAL A 331 -33.81 -9.37 -5.11
CA VAL A 331 -33.67 -9.95 -3.78
C VAL A 331 -35.03 -9.90 -3.07
N THR A 332 -35.70 -11.04 -2.98
CA THR A 332 -36.92 -11.20 -2.16
C THR A 332 -36.55 -11.25 -0.68
N GLN A 333 -37.08 -10.30 0.10
CA GLN A 333 -37.04 -10.31 1.56
C GLN A 333 -37.70 -11.58 2.13
N ILE A 334 -36.97 -12.33 2.95
CA ILE A 334 -37.53 -13.36 3.83
C ILE A 334 -37.82 -12.71 5.19
N ALA A 335 -39.10 -12.53 5.47
CA ALA A 335 -39.61 -12.16 6.78
C ALA A 335 -39.53 -13.36 7.75
N LEU A 336 -38.74 -13.24 8.82
CA LEU A 336 -38.81 -14.15 9.97
C LEU A 336 -40.03 -13.80 10.82
N ARG A 337 -40.96 -14.74 10.97
CA ARG A 337 -42.02 -14.70 11.98
C ARG A 337 -41.73 -15.73 13.07
N ARG A 338 -41.63 -15.21 14.30
CA ARG A 338 -41.72 -15.81 15.63
C ARG A 338 -40.63 -16.79 16.06
#